data_AF-A0AAU0SWJ7-F1
#
_entry.id   AF-A0AAU0SWJ7-F1
#
_cell.length_a   1.000
_cell.length_b   1.000
_cell.length_c   1.000
_cell.angle_alpha   90.00
_cell.angle_beta   90.00
_cell.angle_gamma   90.00
#
_symmetry.space_group_name_H-M   'P 1'
#
loop_
_entity.id
_entity.type
_entity.pdbx_description
1 polymer ?
#
loop_
_entity_poly.entity_id
_entity_poly.type
_entity_poly.pdbx_seq_one_letter_code
_entity_poly.pdbx_strand_id
1 'polypeptide(L)'
;MQAVHVCIYPGEVRQPLAIVHLKNEEDFFDNRIFKFVEVLNGVGALEAGFYKRIKYGTDDDLRIKPIRDGFSRGLADLMLADYAEMVWIGSDGEVHVDSRIVRKMVRDEVSDLMIFEAKMSFRV
;
A
#
# COMPACT_ATOMS: atom_id res chain seq x y z
N MET A 1 -4.12 28.23 17.23
CA MET A 1 -3.99 26.87 17.79
C MET A 1 -5.26 26.12 17.41
N GLN A 2 -5.24 25.33 16.33
CA GLN A 2 -6.43 24.64 15.82
C GLN A 2 -6.71 23.42 16.72
N ALA A 3 -7.91 23.38 17.29
CA ALA A 3 -8.40 22.24 18.04
C ALA A 3 -8.63 21.08 17.08
N VAL A 4 -7.88 19.99 17.24
CA VAL A 4 -8.16 18.71 16.57
C VAL A 4 -9.48 18.21 17.17
N HIS A 5 -10.57 18.27 16.41
CA HIS A 5 -11.84 17.68 16.83
C HIS A 5 -11.65 16.16 16.97
N VAL A 6 -12.09 15.60 18.10
CA VAL A 6 -11.95 14.18 18.45
C VAL A 6 -13.36 13.60 18.57
N CYS A 7 -13.61 12.45 17.95
CA CYS A 7 -14.86 11.71 18.14
C CYS A 7 -14.83 10.95 19.47
N ILE A 8 -15.92 11.00 20.24
CA ILE A 8 -16.08 10.28 21.51
C ILE A 8 -17.29 9.33 21.37
N TYR A 9 -17.03 8.03 21.32
CA TYR A 9 -18.05 7.00 21.54
C TYR A 9 -17.95 6.47 22.98
N PRO A 10 -19.07 6.15 23.66
CA PRO A 10 -19.05 5.76 25.07
C PRO A 10 -18.35 4.39 25.22
N GLY A 11 -17.11 4.43 25.73
CA GLY A 11 -16.28 3.25 25.98
C GLY A 11 -14.99 3.13 25.14
N GLU A 12 -14.68 4.09 24.24
CA GLU A 12 -13.63 3.90 23.22
C GLU A 12 -12.51 4.97 23.20
N VAL A 13 -11.37 4.55 22.60
CA VAL A 13 -10.14 5.31 22.36
C VAL A 13 -10.43 6.60 21.58
N ARG A 14 -9.89 7.73 22.06
CA ARG A 14 -9.97 9.03 21.38
C ARG A 14 -9.21 8.99 20.05
N GLN A 15 -9.93 8.96 18.93
CA GLN A 15 -9.34 9.09 17.60
C GLN A 15 -9.58 10.49 17.00
N PRO A 16 -8.56 11.11 16.39
CA PRO A 16 -8.71 12.35 15.62
C PRO A 16 -9.77 12.22 14.52
N LEU A 17 -10.67 13.20 14.39
CA LEU A 17 -11.70 13.23 13.35
C LEU A 17 -11.09 13.11 11.94
N ALA A 18 -9.90 13.65 11.72
CA ALA A 18 -9.20 13.53 10.44
C ALA A 18 -8.91 12.07 10.05
N ILE A 19 -8.53 11.22 11.01
CA ILE A 19 -8.26 9.80 10.74
C ILE A 19 -9.56 9.06 10.44
N VAL A 20 -10.61 9.34 11.21
CA VAL A 20 -11.94 8.75 10.97
C VAL A 20 -12.48 9.16 9.59
N HIS A 21 -12.28 10.42 9.19
CA HIS A 21 -12.72 10.91 7.90
C HIS A 21 -11.95 10.24 6.75
N LEU A 22 -10.62 10.16 6.83
CA LEU A 22 -9.80 9.47 5.84
C LEU A 22 -10.23 8.02 5.67
N LYS A 23 -10.45 7.31 6.78
CA LYS A 23 -10.94 5.93 6.73
C LYS A 23 -12.31 5.82 6.07
N ASN A 24 -13.24 6.72 6.40
CA ASN A 24 -14.58 6.71 5.79
C ASN A 24 -14.53 6.97 4.28
N GLU A 25 -13.63 7.84 3.81
CA GLU A 25 -13.41 8.08 2.39
C GLU A 25 -12.81 6.84 1.70
N GLU A 26 -11.79 6.23 2.30
CA GLU A 26 -11.18 4.98 1.82
C GLU A 26 -12.23 3.86 1.71
N ASP A 27 -13.00 3.63 2.78
CA ASP A 27 -14.08 2.65 2.81
C ASP A 27 -15.16 2.94 1.74
N PHE A 28 -15.42 4.21 1.42
CA PHE A 28 -16.35 4.58 0.36
C PHE A 28 -15.82 4.17 -1.02
N PHE A 29 -14.54 4.44 -1.32
CA PHE A 29 -13.94 4.02 -2.58
C PHE A 29 -13.98 2.49 -2.74
N ASP A 30 -13.55 1.76 -1.72
CA ASP A 30 -13.48 0.29 -1.76
C ASP A 30 -14.87 -0.34 -1.89
N ASN A 31 -15.81 0.09 -1.06
CA ASN A 31 -17.10 -0.57 -0.95
C ASN A 31 -18.15 -0.08 -1.94
N ARG A 32 -17.95 1.10 -2.56
CA ARG A 32 -18.93 1.71 -3.47
C ARG A 32 -18.37 1.85 -4.88
N ILE A 33 -17.19 2.44 -5.06
CA ILE A 33 -16.67 2.77 -6.39
C ILE A 33 -15.98 1.57 -7.05
N PHE A 34 -15.10 0.87 -6.34
CA PHE A 34 -14.27 -0.19 -6.93
C PHE A 34 -15.07 -1.34 -7.52
N LYS A 35 -16.23 -1.66 -6.94
CA LYS A 35 -17.14 -2.69 -7.47
C LYS A 35 -17.57 -2.40 -8.91
N PHE A 36 -17.83 -1.13 -9.24
CA PHE A 36 -18.18 -0.75 -10.61
C PHE A 36 -16.95 -0.82 -11.54
N VAL A 37 -15.78 -0.41 -11.05
CA VAL A 37 -14.52 -0.51 -11.81
C VAL A 37 -14.21 -1.96 -12.19
N GLU A 38 -14.39 -2.90 -11.26
CA GLU A 38 -14.18 -4.33 -11.53
C GLU A 38 -15.18 -4.89 -12.55
N VAL A 39 -16.45 -4.50 -12.46
CA VAL A 39 -17.47 -4.91 -13.46
C VAL A 39 -17.13 -4.37 -14.85
N LEU A 40 -16.77 -3.08 -14.95
CA LEU A 40 -16.39 -2.47 -16.23
C LEU A 40 -15.13 -3.11 -16.83
N ASN A 41 -14.14 -3.43 -15.99
CA ASN A 41 -12.96 -4.17 -16.42
C ASN A 41 -13.33 -5.58 -16.91
N GLY A 42 -14.20 -6.29 -16.19
CA GLY A 42 -14.64 -7.65 -16.53
C GLY A 42 -15.38 -7.76 -17.87
N VAL A 43 -16.08 -6.70 -18.30
CA VAL A 43 -16.72 -6.65 -19.62
C VAL A 43 -15.83 -6.05 -20.72
N GLY A 44 -14.58 -5.72 -20.41
CA GLY A 44 -13.63 -5.13 -21.37
C GLY A 44 -13.91 -3.67 -21.72
N ALA A 45 -14.65 -2.93 -20.89
CA ALA A 45 -14.99 -1.53 -21.13
C ALA A 45 -13.88 -0.54 -20.67
N LEU A 46 -12.84 -1.03 -19.99
CA LEU A 46 -11.71 -0.22 -19.54
C LEU A 46 -10.43 -0.58 -20.30
N GLU A 47 -9.65 0.44 -20.63
CA GLU A 47 -8.28 0.27 -21.12
C GLU A 47 -7.39 -0.30 -19.99
N ALA A 48 -6.49 -1.23 -20.32
CA ALA A 48 -5.76 -2.01 -19.32
C ALA A 48 -4.85 -1.15 -18.43
N GLY A 49 -4.11 -0.20 -19.00
CA GLY A 49 -3.29 0.75 -18.25
C GLY A 49 -4.13 1.64 -17.35
N PHE A 50 -5.28 2.11 -17.82
CA PHE A 50 -6.22 2.89 -17.03
C PHE A 50 -6.76 2.11 -15.82
N TYR A 51 -7.18 0.86 -16.03
CA TYR A 51 -7.57 -0.03 -14.94
C TYR A 51 -6.44 -0.23 -13.92
N LYS A 52 -5.22 -0.53 -14.38
CA LYS A 52 -4.05 -0.71 -13.51
C LYS A 52 -3.78 0.55 -12.67
N ARG A 53 -3.82 1.74 -13.27
CA ARG A 53 -3.62 3.01 -12.54
C ARG A 53 -4.70 3.28 -11.50
N ILE A 54 -5.97 2.95 -11.78
CA ILE A 54 -7.03 3.03 -10.77
C ILE A 54 -6.78 2.04 -9.64
N LYS A 55 -6.48 0.78 -9.99
CA LYS A 55 -6.39 -0.33 -9.04
C LYS A 55 -5.15 -0.30 -8.15
N TYR A 56 -4.00 0.04 -8.73
CA TYR A 56 -2.69 -0.06 -8.09
C TYR A 56 -1.97 1.28 -7.99
N GLY A 57 -2.54 2.35 -8.55
CA GLY A 57 -1.89 3.67 -8.59
C GLY A 57 -0.77 3.80 -9.64
N THR A 58 -0.49 2.74 -10.40
CA THR A 58 0.55 2.65 -11.44
C THR A 58 0.18 1.61 -12.50
N ASP A 59 0.74 1.69 -13.69
CA ASP A 59 0.65 0.69 -14.77
C ASP A 59 1.95 -0.10 -14.98
N ASP A 60 2.98 0.14 -14.15
CA ASP A 60 4.24 -0.59 -14.15
C ASP A 60 4.08 -1.95 -13.46
N ASP A 61 4.18 -3.03 -14.25
CA ASP A 61 4.03 -4.40 -13.75
C ASP A 61 5.07 -4.81 -12.72
N LEU A 62 6.26 -4.20 -12.70
CA LEU A 62 7.27 -4.45 -11.67
C LEU A 62 6.83 -3.90 -10.30
N ARG A 63 6.13 -2.76 -10.29
CA ARG A 63 5.54 -2.16 -9.08
C ARG A 63 4.25 -2.84 -8.67
N ILE A 64 3.42 -3.26 -9.62
CA ILE A 64 2.13 -3.90 -9.34
C ILE A 64 2.32 -5.23 -8.60
N LYS A 65 3.39 -5.99 -8.92
CA LYS A 65 3.65 -7.29 -8.28
C LYS A 65 3.75 -7.21 -6.75
N PRO A 66 4.66 -6.43 -6.15
CA PRO A 66 4.69 -6.29 -4.70
C PRO A 66 3.40 -5.70 -4.12
N ILE A 67 2.75 -4.76 -4.81
CA ILE A 67 1.46 -4.22 -4.33
C ILE A 67 0.40 -5.31 -4.22
N ARG A 68 0.32 -6.20 -5.23
CA ARG A 68 -0.60 -7.34 -5.25
C ARG A 68 -0.26 -8.38 -4.18
N ASP A 69 1.01 -8.53 -3.84
CA ASP A 69 1.49 -9.43 -2.79
C ASP A 69 1.33 -8.83 -1.37
N GLY A 70 0.74 -7.63 -1.26
CA GLY A 70 0.33 -7.02 0.01
C GLY A 70 1.28 -5.97 0.57
N PHE A 71 2.32 -5.58 -0.17
CA PHE A 71 3.16 -4.43 0.18
C PHE A 71 2.40 -3.13 -0.12
N SER A 72 2.55 -2.08 0.70
CA SER A 72 2.02 -0.79 0.29
C SER A 72 2.76 -0.29 -0.96
N ARG A 73 2.12 0.63 -1.68
CA ARG A 73 2.76 1.32 -2.80
C ARG A 73 4.05 2.03 -2.37
N GLY A 74 4.04 2.70 -1.22
CA GLY A 74 5.21 3.43 -0.72
C GLY A 74 6.39 2.49 -0.46
N LEU A 75 6.12 1.30 0.10
CA LEU A 75 7.15 0.31 0.35
C LEU A 75 7.66 -0.33 -0.95
N ALA A 76 6.75 -0.65 -1.87
CA ALA A 76 7.12 -1.13 -3.20
C ALA A 76 8.01 -0.13 -3.96
N ASP A 77 7.64 1.15 -3.96
CA ASP A 77 8.41 2.21 -4.61
C ASP A 77 9.80 2.36 -3.99
N LEU A 78 9.89 2.39 -2.65
CA LEU A 78 11.17 2.45 -1.92
C LEU A 78 12.07 1.25 -2.26
N MET A 79 11.51 0.05 -2.20
CA MET A 79 12.21 -1.20 -2.47
C MET A 79 12.79 -1.25 -3.88
N LEU A 80 12.00 -0.85 -4.88
CA LEU A 80 12.41 -0.92 -6.28
C LEU A 80 13.33 0.24 -6.70
N ALA A 81 13.30 1.37 -6.00
CA ALA A 81 14.17 2.51 -6.27
C ALA A 81 15.54 2.37 -5.59
N ASP A 82 15.55 2.08 -4.29
CA ASP A 82 16.74 2.23 -3.44
C ASP A 82 17.35 0.89 -3.00
N TYR A 83 16.62 -0.21 -3.20
CA TYR A 83 16.99 -1.56 -2.75
C TYR A 83 16.76 -2.61 -3.83
N ALA A 84 16.80 -2.23 -5.10
CA ALA A 84 16.47 -3.12 -6.22
C ALA A 84 17.32 -4.40 -6.23
N GLU A 85 18.59 -4.34 -5.79
CA GLU A 85 19.46 -5.51 -5.69
C GLU A 85 19.06 -6.50 -4.58
N MET A 86 18.15 -6.12 -3.68
CA MET A 86 17.67 -6.92 -2.56
C MET A 86 16.27 -7.49 -2.81
N VAL A 87 15.70 -7.28 -4.00
CA VAL A 87 14.34 -7.67 -4.35
C VAL A 87 14.36 -8.37 -5.70
N TRP A 88 13.77 -9.55 -5.77
CA TRP A 88 13.65 -10.28 -7.03
C TRP A 88 12.32 -11.01 -7.11
N ILE A 89 11.88 -11.28 -8.33
CA ILE A 89 10.66 -12.04 -8.59
C ILE A 89 11.06 -13.47 -8.92
N GLY A 90 10.53 -14.42 -8.16
CA GLY A 90 10.74 -15.85 -8.39
C GLY A 90 10.10 -16.34 -9.67
N SER A 91 10.45 -17.55 -10.10
CA SER A 91 9.83 -18.20 -11.26
C SER A 91 8.34 -18.53 -11.06
N ASP A 92 7.92 -18.65 -9.80
CA ASP A 92 6.53 -18.76 -9.35
C ASP A 92 5.75 -17.43 -9.44
N GLY A 93 6.46 -16.32 -9.66
CA GLY A 93 5.89 -14.98 -9.71
C GLY A 93 5.78 -14.30 -8.34
N GLU A 94 6.28 -14.91 -7.27
CA GLU A 94 6.31 -14.33 -5.92
C GLU A 94 7.42 -13.28 -5.79
N VAL A 95 7.16 -12.24 -5.00
CA VAL A 95 8.19 -11.25 -4.65
C VAL A 95 9.03 -11.78 -3.48
N HIS A 96 10.31 -12.02 -3.75
CA HIS A 96 11.30 -12.37 -2.73
C HIS A 96 12.11 -11.14 -2.32
N VAL A 97 12.42 -11.09 -1.02
CA VAL A 97 13.10 -9.96 -0.40
C VAL A 97 14.24 -10.48 0.48
N ASP A 98 15.43 -9.91 0.32
CA ASP A 98 16.58 -10.24 1.16
C ASP A 98 16.26 -9.93 2.64
N SER A 99 16.47 -10.90 3.53
CA SER A 99 16.21 -10.75 4.97
C SER A 99 17.04 -9.65 5.65
N ARG A 100 18.07 -9.12 4.97
CA ARG A 100 18.89 -7.99 5.42
C ARG A 100 18.29 -6.64 5.10
N ILE A 101 17.25 -6.55 4.26
CA ILE A 101 16.73 -5.26 3.78
C ILE A 101 16.33 -4.33 4.93
N VAL A 102 15.67 -4.86 5.97
CA VAL A 102 15.26 -4.07 7.14
C VAL A 102 16.47 -3.52 7.89
N ARG A 103 17.56 -4.30 8.02
CA ARG A 103 18.80 -3.82 8.63
C ARG A 103 19.45 -2.72 7.81
N LYS A 104 19.39 -2.83 6.48
CA LYS A 104 19.88 -1.78 5.58
C LYS A 104 19.02 -0.52 5.68
N MET A 105 17.70 -0.63 5.67
CA MET A 105 16.77 0.50 5.85
C MET A 105 17.01 1.27 7.16
N VAL A 106 17.26 0.56 8.27
CA VAL A 106 17.61 1.20 9.56
C VAL A 106 18.92 1.98 9.47
N ARG A 107 19.94 1.40 8.82
CA ARG A 107 21.24 2.06 8.64
C ARG A 107 21.17 3.27 7.70
N ASP A 108 20.30 3.19 6.70
CA ASP A 108 20.09 4.23 5.70
C ASP A 108 19.09 5.31 6.22
N GLU A 109 18.72 5.26 7.51
CA GLU A 109 17.85 6.23 8.19
C GLU A 109 16.48 6.43 7.52
N VAL A 110 15.94 5.35 6.94
CA VAL A 110 14.56 5.31 6.44
C VAL A 110 13.59 5.59 7.60
N SER A 111 12.44 6.22 7.32
CA SER A 111 11.48 6.56 8.37
C SER A 111 10.99 5.34 9.16
N ASP A 112 10.77 5.53 10.47
CA ASP A 112 10.34 4.45 11.37
C ASP A 112 9.02 3.79 10.91
N LEU A 113 8.12 4.56 10.28
CA LEU A 113 6.88 4.04 9.73
C LEU A 113 7.13 3.03 8.60
N MET A 114 8.04 3.36 7.68
CA MET A 114 8.40 2.47 6.58
C MET A 114 9.16 1.23 7.07
N ILE A 115 10.05 1.40 8.06
CA ILE A 115 10.74 0.28 8.72
C ILE A 115 9.73 -0.62 9.43
N PHE A 116 8.74 -0.06 10.10
CA PHE A 116 7.68 -0.80 10.77
C PHE A 116 6.85 -1.60 9.77
N GLU A 117 6.42 -0.97 8.68
CA GLU A 117 5.68 -1.65 7.61
C GLU A 117 6.48 -2.79 7.02
N ALA A 118 7.74 -2.54 6.66
CA ALA A 118 8.67 -3.55 6.15
C ALA A 118 8.76 -4.77 7.09
N LYS A 119 8.88 -4.55 8.40
CA LYS A 119 8.90 -5.64 9.40
C LYS A 119 7.61 -6.44 9.48
N MET A 120 6.46 -5.80 9.23
CA MET A 120 5.15 -6.45 9.25
C MET A 120 4.86 -7.22 7.96
N SER A 121 5.31 -6.70 6.82
CA SER A 121 5.08 -7.29 5.51
C SER A 121 6.05 -8.42 5.17
N PHE A 122 7.33 -8.30 5.55
CA PHE A 122 8.30 -9.39 5.39
C PHE A 122 8.07 -10.40 6.51
N ARG A 123 7.37 -11.50 6.21
CA ARG A 123 7.32 -12.66 7.10
C ARG A 123 8.76 -13.17 7.29
N VAL A 124 9.30 -12.97 8.49
CA VAL A 124 10.56 -13.59 8.93
C VAL A 124 10.29 -15.03 9.35
#